data_AF-A0A2T5FZJ0-F1
#
_entry.id   AF-A0A2T5FZJ0-F1
#
_cell.length_a   1.000
_cell.length_b   1.000
_cell.length_c   1.000
_cell.angle_alpha   90.00
_cell.angle_beta   90.00
_cell.angle_gamma   90.00
#
_symmetry.space_group_name_H-M   'P 1'
#
loop_
_entity.id
_entity.type
_entity.pdbx_description
1 polymer ?
#
loop_
_entity_poly.entity_id
_entity_poly.type
_entity_poly.pdbx_seq_one_letter_code
_entity_poly.pdbx_strand_id
1 'polypeptide(L)'
;MHLARLANQGGAAGEIEAIAAVADWIPRPKGLGLKVLLAELARAGVSIKPSSFDAIAVASEVNFQSPESTRLALENMVFIEIKASNQERVKPGFEGFFFALTESEIAAADQLGSRHRVALFNRLSGELLLTSVPEILHRSKSMTWQLSVQL
;
A
#
# COMPACT_ATOMS: atom_id res chain seq x y z
N MET A 1 -0.32 -0.35 25.31
CA MET A 1 1.04 -0.76 24.87
C MET A 1 1.13 -2.18 24.31
N HIS A 2 0.36 -3.19 24.79
CA HIS A 2 0.45 -4.57 24.27
C HIS A 2 -0.35 -4.84 22.97
N LEU A 3 -1.56 -4.26 22.84
CA LEU A 3 -2.44 -4.46 21.66
C LEU A 3 -1.91 -3.85 20.37
N ALA A 4 -1.31 -2.65 20.42
CA ALA A 4 -0.68 -2.02 19.26
C ALA A 4 0.52 -2.82 18.71
N ARG A 5 1.28 -3.48 19.60
CA ARG A 5 2.41 -4.33 19.20
C ARG A 5 1.94 -5.61 18.51
N LEU A 6 0.84 -6.22 18.97
CA LEU A 6 0.25 -7.40 18.34
C LEU A 6 -0.43 -7.08 17.00
N ALA A 7 -1.12 -5.94 16.91
CA ALA A 7 -1.70 -5.44 15.66
C ALA A 7 -0.61 -5.15 14.61
N ASN A 8 0.51 -4.51 15.00
CA ASN A 8 1.64 -4.24 14.10
C ASN A 8 2.36 -5.51 13.63
N GLN A 9 2.44 -6.55 14.46
CA GLN A 9 3.03 -7.84 14.06
C GLN A 9 2.12 -8.59 13.08
N GLY A 10 0.80 -8.53 13.28
CA GLY A 10 -0.19 -9.13 12.37
C GLY A 10 -0.26 -8.45 11.01
N GLY A 11 -0.16 -7.11 10.99
CA GLY A 11 -0.12 -6.29 9.77
C GLY A 11 1.12 -6.58 8.92
N ALA A 12 2.31 -6.45 9.53
CA ALA A 12 3.57 -6.69 8.83
C ALA A 12 3.70 -8.12 8.27
N ALA A 13 3.19 -9.13 9.00
CA ALA A 13 3.14 -10.51 8.49
C ALA A 13 2.19 -10.64 7.28
N GLY A 14 1.04 -9.96 7.32
CA GLY A 14 0.09 -9.94 6.20
C GLY A 14 0.64 -9.24 4.96
N GLU A 15 1.39 -8.15 5.13
CA GLU A 15 2.09 -7.47 4.03
C GLU A 15 3.07 -8.42 3.33
N ILE A 16 3.90 -9.14 4.11
CA ILE A 16 4.90 -10.08 3.57
C ILE A 16 4.21 -11.22 2.81
N GLU A 17 3.15 -11.80 3.37
CA GLU A 17 2.39 -12.87 2.72
C GLU A 17 1.74 -12.39 1.42
N ALA A 18 1.16 -11.19 1.40
CA ALA A 18 0.56 -10.60 0.20
C ALA A 18 1.60 -10.34 -0.90
N ILE A 19 2.77 -9.81 -0.55
CA ILE A 19 3.87 -9.59 -1.50
C ILE A 19 4.35 -10.94 -2.06
N ALA A 20 4.53 -11.95 -1.21
CA ALA A 20 4.96 -13.28 -1.65
C ALA A 20 3.94 -13.98 -2.56
N ALA A 21 2.65 -13.62 -2.46
CA ALA A 21 1.59 -14.17 -3.31
C ALA A 21 1.60 -13.63 -4.74
N VAL A 22 2.32 -12.53 -5.03
CA VAL A 22 2.33 -11.87 -6.34
C VAL A 22 3.77 -11.71 -6.84
N ALA A 23 4.11 -12.45 -7.89
CA ALA A 23 5.50 -12.58 -8.37
C ALA A 23 6.19 -11.25 -8.71
N ASP A 24 5.44 -10.28 -9.25
CA ASP A 24 6.00 -9.02 -9.74
C ASP A 24 5.97 -7.90 -8.70
N TRP A 25 5.63 -8.21 -7.44
CA TRP A 25 5.65 -7.25 -6.34
C TRP A 25 6.95 -7.34 -5.58
N ILE A 26 7.59 -6.19 -5.42
CA ILE A 26 8.75 -6.04 -4.55
C ILE A 26 8.35 -5.22 -3.32
N PRO A 27 8.92 -5.52 -2.14
CA PRO A 27 8.67 -4.71 -0.96
C PRO A 27 9.19 -3.29 -1.18
N ARG A 28 8.53 -2.32 -0.54
CA ARG A 28 8.99 -0.91 -0.51
C ARG A 28 10.49 -0.88 -0.20
N PRO A 29 11.31 -0.23 -1.05
CA PRO A 29 12.74 -0.11 -0.81
C PRO A 29 12.98 0.60 0.53
N LYS A 30 14.13 0.32 1.16
CA LYS A 30 14.50 0.88 2.48
C LYS A 30 15.75 1.75 2.36
N GLY A 31 16.00 2.55 3.40
CA GLY A 31 17.24 3.33 3.52
C GLY A 31 17.49 4.24 2.32
N LEU A 32 18.66 4.11 1.71
CA LEU A 32 19.05 4.92 0.55
C LEU A 32 18.10 4.72 -0.64
N GLY A 33 17.67 3.49 -0.91
CA GLY A 33 16.81 3.20 -2.07
C GLY A 33 15.46 3.92 -1.99
N LEU A 34 14.90 4.01 -0.78
CA LEU A 34 13.68 4.77 -0.54
C LEU A 34 13.87 6.27 -0.78
N LYS A 35 15.00 6.82 -0.34
CA LYS A 35 15.32 8.24 -0.54
C LYS A 35 15.47 8.56 -2.02
N VAL A 36 16.14 7.70 -2.79
CA VAL A 36 16.29 7.85 -4.25
C VAL A 36 14.93 7.80 -4.93
N LEU A 37 14.10 6.80 -4.62
CA LEU A 37 12.75 6.68 -5.16
C LEU A 37 11.90 7.94 -4.93
N LEU A 38 11.85 8.43 -3.69
CA LEU A 38 11.07 9.62 -3.35
C LEU A 38 11.65 10.88 -4.01
N ALA A 39 12.98 10.99 -4.15
CA ALA A 39 13.60 12.10 -4.85
C ALA A 39 13.27 12.11 -6.35
N GLU A 40 13.28 10.95 -7.01
CA GLU A 40 12.92 10.85 -8.43
C GLU A 40 11.41 11.04 -8.66
N LEU A 41 10.54 10.58 -7.75
CA LEU A 41 9.12 10.95 -7.74
C LEU A 41 8.93 12.46 -7.65
N ALA A 42 9.63 13.12 -6.71
CA ALA A 42 9.53 14.56 -6.53
C ALA A 42 10.00 15.34 -7.76
N ARG A 43 11.05 14.87 -8.44
CA ARG A 43 11.50 15.43 -9.73
C ARG A 43 10.45 15.29 -10.84
N ALA A 44 9.66 14.22 -10.80
CA ALA A 44 8.52 14.01 -11.69
C ALA A 44 7.24 14.72 -11.23
N GLY A 45 7.31 15.56 -10.19
CA GLY A 45 6.18 16.33 -9.67
C GLY A 45 5.27 15.57 -8.69
N VAL A 46 5.67 14.38 -8.23
CA VAL A 46 4.91 13.55 -7.29
C VAL A 46 5.58 13.56 -5.91
N SER A 47 4.86 14.01 -4.89
CA SER A 47 5.36 14.09 -3.50
C SER A 47 4.46 13.30 -2.55
N ILE A 48 4.88 12.07 -2.25
CA ILE A 48 4.14 11.13 -1.38
C ILE A 48 4.94 10.78 -0.13
N LYS A 49 4.24 10.36 0.93
CA LYS A 49 4.92 9.89 2.16
C LYS A 49 5.45 8.47 1.96
N PRO A 50 6.59 8.09 2.58
CA PRO A 50 7.07 6.72 2.55
C PRO A 50 6.04 5.69 3.04
N SER A 51 5.17 6.09 3.98
CA SER A 51 4.14 5.26 4.60
C SER A 51 2.84 5.15 3.77
N SER A 52 2.83 5.59 2.52
CA SER A 52 1.61 5.58 1.67
C SER A 52 1.54 4.40 0.70
N PHE A 53 2.50 3.47 0.78
CA PHE A 53 2.56 2.26 -0.01
C PHE A 53 3.48 1.26 0.68
N ASP A 54 3.22 -0.04 0.53
CA ASP A 54 3.99 -1.12 1.15
C ASP A 54 4.83 -1.91 0.14
N ALA A 55 4.38 -1.92 -1.12
CA ALA A 55 5.03 -2.62 -2.21
C ALA A 55 4.99 -1.82 -3.51
N ILE A 56 5.80 -2.25 -4.47
CA ILE A 56 5.84 -1.72 -5.84
C ILE A 56 5.68 -2.90 -6.78
N ALA A 57 4.72 -2.81 -7.71
CA ALA A 57 4.69 -3.67 -8.88
C ALA A 57 5.53 -3.04 -9.98
N VAL A 58 6.48 -3.79 -10.52
CA VAL A 58 7.35 -3.33 -11.62
C VAL A 58 7.78 -4.52 -12.47
N ALA A 59 7.66 -4.40 -13.79
CA ALA A 59 7.91 -5.51 -14.72
C ALA A 59 9.39 -5.83 -14.92
N SER A 60 10.29 -4.94 -14.50
CA SER A 60 11.74 -5.06 -14.68
C SER A 60 12.46 -4.87 -13.36
N GLU A 61 13.62 -5.51 -13.20
CA GLU A 61 14.49 -5.27 -12.06
C GLU A 61 14.94 -3.80 -12.02
N VAL A 62 14.82 -3.17 -10.85
CA VAL A 62 15.18 -1.77 -10.63
C VAL A 62 16.24 -1.68 -9.55
N ASN A 63 17.35 -1.02 -9.87
CA ASN A 63 18.34 -0.68 -8.87
C ASN A 63 17.96 0.65 -8.21
N PHE A 64 17.27 0.59 -7.07
CA PHE A 64 16.88 1.78 -6.29
C PHE A 64 18.07 2.55 -5.71
N GLN A 65 19.29 2.03 -5.75
CA GLN A 65 20.49 2.81 -5.38
C GLN A 65 20.98 3.71 -6.53
N SER A 66 20.48 3.50 -7.75
CA SER A 66 20.77 4.33 -8.93
C SER A 66 19.58 5.25 -9.24
N PRO A 67 19.74 6.57 -9.13
CA PRO A 67 18.72 7.53 -9.54
C PRO A 67 18.32 7.39 -11.01
N GLU A 68 19.26 7.05 -11.89
CA GLU A 68 18.99 6.84 -13.31
C GLU A 68 18.13 5.59 -13.55
N SER A 69 18.49 4.45 -12.96
CA SER A 69 17.70 3.21 -13.07
C SER A 69 16.29 3.42 -12.52
N THR A 70 16.18 4.10 -11.38
CA THR A 70 14.89 4.42 -10.76
C THR A 70 14.03 5.30 -11.65
N ARG A 71 14.61 6.36 -12.24
CA ARG A 71 13.91 7.29 -13.13
C ARG A 71 13.37 6.59 -14.38
N LEU A 72 14.18 5.75 -15.02
CA LEU A 72 13.79 5.04 -16.24
C LEU A 72 12.61 4.08 -16.01
N ALA A 73 12.52 3.48 -14.82
CA ALA A 73 11.44 2.57 -14.48
C ALA A 73 10.20 3.27 -13.90
N LEU A 74 10.31 4.54 -13.47
CA LEU A 74 9.34 5.22 -12.61
C LEU A 74 7.92 5.28 -13.20
N GLU A 75 7.80 5.52 -14.50
CA GLU A 75 6.51 5.62 -15.20
C GLU A 75 5.74 4.30 -15.20
N ASN A 76 6.45 3.17 -15.12
CA ASN A 76 5.88 1.83 -15.15
C ASN A 76 5.68 1.23 -13.75
N MET A 77 6.03 1.95 -12.68
CA MET A 77 5.82 1.51 -11.30
C MET A 77 4.37 1.70 -10.88
N VAL A 78 3.79 0.68 -10.25
CA VAL A 78 2.53 0.79 -9.53
C VAL A 78 2.81 0.64 -8.03
N PHE A 79 2.43 1.64 -7.25
CA PHE A 79 2.56 1.69 -5.81
C PHE A 79 1.36 1.02 -5.16
N ILE A 80 1.63 0.01 -4.32
CA ILE A 80 0.61 -0.84 -3.72
C ILE A 80 0.57 -0.60 -2.23
N GLU A 81 -0.57 -0.17 -1.72
CA GLU A 81 -0.90 -0.16 -0.29
C GLU A 81 -1.59 -1.48 0.07
N ILE A 82 -1.14 -2.20 1.11
CA ILE A 82 -1.67 -3.52 1.45
C ILE A 82 -2.51 -3.44 2.73
N LYS A 83 -3.77 -3.85 2.64
CA LYS A 83 -4.67 -4.00 3.79
C LYS A 83 -4.96 -5.48 4.01
N ALA A 84 -4.25 -6.07 4.96
CA ALA A 84 -4.41 -7.49 5.29
C ALA A 84 -5.50 -7.75 6.34
N SER A 85 -6.22 -8.85 6.17
CA SER A 85 -7.18 -9.41 7.12
C SER A 85 -6.77 -10.82 7.53
N ASN A 86 -7.01 -11.17 8.79
CA ASN A 86 -6.94 -12.54 9.30
C ASN A 86 -8.25 -12.95 10.00
N GLN A 87 -9.37 -12.30 9.67
CA GLN A 87 -10.64 -12.49 10.35
C GLN A 87 -11.52 -13.47 9.57
N GLU A 88 -11.97 -14.56 10.21
CA GLU A 88 -12.84 -15.59 9.61
C GLU A 88 -14.17 -15.03 9.08
N ARG A 89 -14.65 -13.92 9.65
CA ARG A 89 -15.89 -13.27 9.24
C ARG A 89 -15.81 -12.57 7.87
N VAL A 90 -14.61 -12.38 7.32
CA VAL A 90 -14.44 -11.76 5.99
C VAL A 90 -14.79 -12.79 4.93
N LYS A 91 -15.89 -12.53 4.21
CA LYS A 91 -16.40 -13.41 3.16
C LYS A 91 -15.66 -13.17 1.83
N PRO A 92 -15.83 -14.06 0.82
CA PRO A 92 -15.34 -13.84 -0.53
C PRO A 92 -15.70 -12.46 -1.08
N GLY A 93 -14.78 -11.83 -1.81
CA GLY A 93 -14.91 -10.47 -2.30
C GLY A 93 -14.77 -9.39 -1.21
N PHE A 94 -14.23 -9.75 -0.04
CA PHE A 94 -14.00 -8.86 1.11
C PHE A 94 -15.28 -8.25 1.72
N GLU A 95 -16.44 -8.91 1.57
CA GLU A 95 -17.67 -8.47 2.23
C GLU A 95 -17.51 -8.52 3.76
N GLY A 96 -17.86 -7.43 4.43
CA GLY A 96 -17.74 -7.29 5.89
C GLY A 96 -16.32 -6.96 6.39
N PHE A 97 -15.35 -6.80 5.48
CA PHE A 97 -14.02 -6.30 5.83
C PHE A 97 -14.05 -4.80 6.10
N PHE A 98 -13.38 -4.38 7.17
CA PHE A 98 -13.23 -2.98 7.55
C PHE A 98 -11.74 -2.66 7.59
N PHE A 99 -11.37 -1.59 6.91
CA PHE A 99 -10.03 -1.03 6.90
C PHE A 99 -10.12 0.50 6.95
N ALA A 100 -9.03 1.14 7.36
CA ALA A 100 -8.90 2.58 7.35
C ALA A 100 -7.97 3.00 6.21
N LEU A 101 -8.26 4.16 5.61
CA LEU A 101 -7.34 4.87 4.73
C LEU A 101 -6.81 6.10 5.46
N THR A 102 -5.50 6.30 5.42
CA THR A 102 -4.89 7.53 5.96
C THR A 102 -4.98 8.67 4.95
N GLU A 103 -4.94 9.92 5.43
CA GLU A 103 -4.86 11.08 4.54
C GLU A 103 -3.66 11.01 3.59
N SER A 104 -2.54 10.42 4.04
CA SER A 104 -1.37 10.22 3.17
C SER A 104 -1.59 9.21 2.06
N GLU A 105 -2.38 8.16 2.29
CA GLU A 105 -2.75 7.18 1.25
C GLU A 105 -3.69 7.82 0.22
N ILE A 106 -4.65 8.63 0.68
CA ILE A 106 -5.55 9.37 -0.22
C ILE A 106 -4.76 10.37 -1.07
N ALA A 107 -3.90 11.18 -0.45
CA ALA A 107 -3.08 12.16 -1.16
C ALA A 107 -2.07 11.51 -2.13
N ALA A 108 -1.58 10.30 -1.82
CA ALA A 108 -0.75 9.54 -2.74
C ALA A 108 -1.56 9.05 -3.94
N ALA A 109 -2.78 8.55 -3.72
CA ALA A 109 -3.68 8.14 -4.79
C ALA A 109 -4.05 9.29 -5.74
N ASP A 110 -4.30 10.49 -5.22
CA ASP A 110 -4.60 11.67 -6.05
C ASP A 110 -3.43 12.06 -6.96
N GLN A 111 -2.20 11.96 -6.47
CA GLN A 111 -1.00 12.33 -7.23
C GLN A 111 -0.53 11.24 -8.21
N LEU A 112 -0.64 9.98 -7.82
CA LEU A 112 -0.20 8.84 -8.63
C LEU A 112 -1.28 8.35 -9.61
N GLY A 113 -2.55 8.67 -9.35
CA GLY A 113 -3.69 8.27 -10.17
C GLY A 113 -3.79 6.74 -10.30
N SER A 114 -3.77 6.25 -11.55
CA SER A 114 -3.84 4.82 -11.84
C SER A 114 -2.62 4.02 -11.34
N ARG A 115 -1.50 4.70 -11.02
CA ARG A 115 -0.28 4.06 -10.47
C ARG A 115 -0.34 3.86 -8.97
N HIS A 116 -1.43 4.22 -8.29
CA HIS A 116 -1.67 3.81 -6.91
C HIS A 116 -2.81 2.79 -6.85
N ARG A 117 -2.57 1.69 -6.15
CA ARG A 117 -3.55 0.61 -5.93
C ARG A 117 -3.59 0.23 -4.46
N VAL A 118 -4.77 -0.21 -4.04
CA VAL A 118 -4.98 -0.80 -2.72
C VAL A 118 -5.22 -2.29 -2.92
N ALA A 119 -4.41 -3.11 -2.26
CA ALA A 119 -4.56 -4.56 -2.24
C ALA A 119 -5.22 -4.98 -0.93
N LEU A 120 -6.42 -5.54 -1.01
CA LEU A 120 -7.02 -6.22 0.12
C LEU A 120 -6.55 -7.67 0.09
N PHE A 121 -6.01 -8.17 1.20
CA PHE A 121 -5.48 -9.53 1.28
C PHE A 121 -6.08 -10.29 2.47
N ASN A 122 -6.68 -11.45 2.23
CA ASN A 122 -7.17 -12.32 3.29
C ASN A 122 -6.18 -13.45 3.54
N ARG A 123 -5.49 -13.38 4.67
CA ARG A 123 -4.45 -14.35 5.07
C ARG A 123 -4.98 -15.76 5.31
N LEU A 124 -6.27 -15.90 5.61
CA LEU A 124 -6.88 -17.21 5.86
C LEU A 124 -7.25 -17.93 4.57
N SER A 125 -7.80 -17.21 3.59
CA SER A 125 -8.21 -17.79 2.29
C SER A 125 -7.16 -17.65 1.19
N GLY A 126 -6.16 -16.78 1.37
CA GLY A 126 -5.22 -16.37 0.33
C GLY A 126 -5.83 -15.45 -0.73
N GLU A 127 -7.09 -15.02 -0.55
CA GLU A 127 -7.77 -14.16 -1.52
C GLU A 127 -7.12 -12.78 -1.57
N LEU A 128 -6.92 -12.26 -2.79
CA LEU A 128 -6.37 -10.94 -3.04
C LEU A 128 -7.30 -10.17 -3.98
N LEU A 129 -7.70 -8.97 -3.57
CA LEU A 129 -8.50 -8.06 -4.38
C LEU A 129 -7.75 -6.75 -4.57
N LEU A 130 -7.41 -6.44 -5.83
CA LEU A 130 -6.91 -5.13 -6.20
C LEU A 130 -8.06 -4.15 -6.45
N THR A 131 -7.92 -2.96 -5.91
CA THR A 131 -8.86 -1.85 -6.04
C THR A 131 -8.10 -0.52 -6.01
N SER A 132 -8.83 0.59 -5.98
CA SER A 132 -8.30 1.94 -5.90
C SER A 132 -9.04 2.78 -4.86
N VAL A 133 -8.42 3.86 -4.39
CA VAL A 133 -9.06 4.80 -3.46
C VAL A 133 -10.38 5.35 -4.03
N PRO A 134 -10.47 5.79 -5.30
CA PRO A 134 -11.74 6.21 -5.88
C PRO A 134 -12.83 5.13 -5.86
N GLU A 135 -12.49 3.87 -6.17
CA GLU A 135 -13.46 2.76 -6.14
C GLU A 135 -13.93 2.45 -4.71
N ILE A 136 -13.03 2.54 -3.72
CA ILE A 136 -13.37 2.38 -2.30
C ILE A 136 -14.31 3.48 -1.85
N LEU A 137 -14.00 4.75 -2.18
CA LEU A 137 -14.83 5.89 -1.83
C LEU A 137 -16.20 5.82 -2.49
N HIS A 138 -16.29 5.39 -3.74
CA HIS A 138 -17.57 5.22 -4.45
C HIS A 138 -18.47 4.15 -3.80
N ARG A 139 -17.88 3.13 -3.18
CA ARG A 139 -18.63 2.09 -2.44
C ARG A 139 -18.98 2.50 -1.01
N SER A 140 -18.42 3.59 -0.51
CA SER A 140 -18.64 4.04 0.87
C SER A 140 -20.08 4.53 1.05
N LYS A 141 -20.78 3.98 2.05
CA LYS A 141 -22.15 4.40 2.40
C LYS A 141 -22.18 5.61 3.34
N SER A 142 -21.08 5.86 4.04
CA SER A 142 -20.92 6.94 5.02
C SER A 142 -19.43 7.20 5.24
N MET A 143 -19.06 8.46 5.40
CA MET A 143 -17.73 8.87 5.85
C MET A 143 -17.86 9.51 7.23
N THR A 144 -17.06 9.05 8.19
CA THR A 144 -17.05 9.59 9.55
C THR A 144 -15.63 9.90 9.95
N TRP A 145 -15.40 11.10 10.47
CA TRP A 145 -14.10 11.50 10.99
C TRP A 145 -13.91 10.94 12.40
N GLN A 146 -12.75 10.34 12.68
CA GLN A 146 -12.41 9.75 13.97
C GLN A 146 -11.06 10.29 14.46
N LEU A 147 -10.98 10.66 15.73
CA LEU A 147 -9.74 11.06 16.40
C LEU A 147 -9.34 10.01 17.43
N SER A 148 -8.09 9.56 17.37
CA SER A 148 -7.50 8.73 18.43
C SER A 148 -6.57 9.59 19.27
N VAL A 149 -6.87 9.72 20.57
CA VAL A 149 -6.06 10.46 21.54
C VAL A 149 -5.46 9.47 22.53
N GLN A 150 -4.16 9.57 22.79
CA GLN A 150 -3.50 8.89 23.90
C GLN A 150 -3.20 9.94 24.97
N LEU A 151 -3.86 9.83 26.13
CA LEU A 151 -3.61 10.65 27.32
C LEU A 151 -2.47 10.05 28.15
#